data_AF-A0A9K3IXB5-F1
#
_entry.id   AF-A0A9K3IXB5-F1
#
_cell.length_a   1.000
_cell.length_b   1.000
_cell.length_c   1.000
_cell.angle_alpha   90.00
_cell.angle_beta   90.00
_cell.angle_gamma   90.00
#
_symmetry.space_group_name_H-M   'P 1'
#
loop_
_entity.id
_entity.type
_entity.pdbx_description
1 polymer ?
#
loop_
_entity_poly.entity_id
_entity_poly.type
_entity_poly.pdbx_seq_one_letter_code
_entity_poly.pdbx_strand_id
1 'polypeptide(L)'
;MNLSQPLQIKIKKLTTQNCLHPKLRQLSLSWKTRILLWLFSTATHAARRKDGTVNRRLLNFIQFRVPPSSKPINRVKTYDVVVDPTRNLWFRVFVPTQHSSDDLPLIVFFHGGAFVYFAPDVKVYDDMCRRMARKLAVVVVSVDYRLAPEYRYPVQHNDCFDVMKFLDDEENKLKWLPENVNISSCFLAGDSAGGNIAHHVAQRACESSFRQLKVHQSLD
;
A
#
# COMPACT_ATOMS: atom_id res chain seq x y z
N MET A 1 -17.95 2.98 70.51
CA MET A 1 -18.06 4.30 69.83
C MET A 1 -16.69 4.95 69.78
N ASN A 2 -16.09 5.03 68.60
CA ASN A 2 -15.10 6.02 68.19
C ASN A 2 -14.77 5.68 66.73
N LEU A 3 -15.51 6.26 65.79
CA LEU A 3 -15.11 7.45 65.02
C LEU A 3 -13.88 7.16 64.16
N SER A 4 -14.20 6.77 62.93
CA SER A 4 -13.35 6.74 61.74
C SER A 4 -12.43 7.97 61.65
N GLN A 5 -11.11 7.74 61.65
CA GLN A 5 -10.16 8.74 61.17
C GLN A 5 -9.89 8.52 59.67
N PRO A 6 -9.95 9.58 58.84
CA PRO A 6 -9.69 9.46 57.41
C PRO A 6 -8.18 9.33 57.15
N LEU A 7 -7.83 8.41 56.25
CA LEU A 7 -6.48 8.26 55.70
C LEU A 7 -6.13 9.53 54.92
N GLN A 8 -5.31 10.41 55.49
CA GLN A 8 -4.80 11.61 54.83
C GLN A 8 -3.76 11.20 53.78
N ILE A 9 -4.18 11.06 52.52
CA ILE A 9 -3.27 10.94 51.39
C ILE A 9 -2.61 12.33 51.21
N LYS A 10 -1.35 12.46 51.64
CA LYS A 10 -0.51 13.62 51.31
C LYS A 10 -0.26 13.62 49.80
N ILE A 11 -1.10 14.35 49.05
CA ILE A 11 -0.76 14.73 47.68
C ILE A 11 0.41 15.71 47.78
N LYS A 12 1.63 15.24 47.51
CA LYS A 12 2.75 16.13 47.23
C LYS A 12 2.33 16.99 46.04
N LYS A 13 2.16 18.31 46.24
CA LYS A 13 2.18 19.26 45.13
C LYS A 13 3.48 19.03 44.37
N LEU A 14 3.38 18.41 43.20
CA LEU A 14 4.43 18.46 42.20
C LEU A 14 4.54 19.94 41.82
N THR A 15 5.48 20.62 42.47
CA THR A 15 6.00 21.89 41.96
C THR A 15 6.33 21.67 40.51
N THR A 16 5.73 22.49 39.64
CA THR A 16 6.08 22.64 38.24
C THR A 16 7.55 23.03 38.16
N GLN A 17 8.44 22.02 38.22
CA GLN A 17 9.75 22.16 37.63
C GLN A 17 9.49 22.46 36.16
N ASN A 18 10.13 23.51 35.67
CA ASN A 18 10.16 23.87 34.27
C ASN A 18 10.66 22.68 33.45
N CYS A 19 9.74 21.79 33.06
CA CYS A 19 9.95 20.88 31.96
C CYS A 19 10.05 21.77 30.72
N LEU A 20 11.27 22.20 30.43
CA LEU A 20 11.61 22.72 29.11
C LEU A 20 11.18 21.64 28.11
N HIS A 21 10.00 21.83 27.50
CA HIS A 21 9.62 21.06 26.34
C HIS A 21 10.81 21.14 25.38
N PRO A 22 11.41 20.01 24.96
CA PRO A 22 12.39 20.06 23.89
C PRO A 22 11.70 20.78 22.74
N LYS A 23 12.27 21.90 22.27
CA LYS A 23 11.76 22.65 21.12
C LYS A 23 11.42 21.61 20.05
N LEU A 24 10.13 21.40 19.79
CA LEU A 24 9.69 20.51 18.72
C LEU A 24 10.39 21.04 17.47
N ARG A 25 11.36 20.28 16.97
CA ARG A 25 12.10 20.65 15.77
C ARG A 25 11.04 20.86 14.70
N GLN A 26 10.86 22.09 14.24
CA GLN A 26 9.84 22.41 13.26
C GLN A 26 10.16 21.54 12.03
N LEU A 27 9.36 20.50 11.79
CA LEU A 27 9.59 19.53 10.72
C LEU A 27 9.31 20.25 9.40
N SER A 28 10.31 20.97 8.90
CA SER A 28 10.20 21.64 7.62
C SER A 28 10.44 20.61 6.52
N LEU A 29 9.42 20.33 5.71
CA LEU A 29 9.61 19.54 4.49
C LEU A 29 10.72 20.15 3.64
N SER A 30 11.56 19.28 3.06
CA SER A 30 12.55 19.68 2.06
C SER A 30 11.88 20.46 0.93
N TRP A 31 12.56 21.47 0.39
CA TRP A 31 12.06 22.26 -0.73
C TRP A 31 11.66 21.38 -1.94
N LYS A 32 12.39 20.29 -2.18
CA LYS A 32 12.06 19.31 -3.24
C LYS A 32 10.70 18.66 -2.99
N THR A 33 10.42 18.27 -1.75
CA THR A 33 9.14 17.69 -1.35
C THR A 33 8.01 18.71 -1.48
N ARG A 34 8.26 19.97 -1.10
CA ARG A 34 7.27 21.06 -1.24
C ARG A 34 6.89 21.29 -2.70
N ILE A 35 7.88 21.35 -3.59
CA ILE A 35 7.64 21.49 -5.04
C ILE A 35 6.86 20.30 -5.57
N LEU A 36 7.24 19.07 -5.19
CA LEU A 36 6.52 17.87 -5.62
C LEU A 36 5.06 17.88 -5.17
N LEU A 37 4.80 18.23 -3.90
CA LEU A 37 3.44 18.33 -3.37
C LEU A 37 2.63 19.45 -4.04
N TRP A 38 3.27 20.58 -4.34
CA TRP A 38 2.64 21.67 -5.08
C TRP A 38 2.26 21.23 -6.50
N LEU A 39 3.18 20.60 -7.24
CA LEU A 39 2.90 20.06 -8.57
C LEU A 39 1.75 19.05 -8.54
N PHE A 40 1.77 18.13 -7.57
CA PHE A 40 0.70 17.16 -7.38
C PHE A 40 -0.64 17.83 -7.06
N SER A 41 -0.65 18.82 -6.17
CA SER A 41 -1.86 19.60 -5.85
C SER A 41 -2.41 20.33 -7.06
N THR A 42 -1.56 20.99 -7.85
CA THR A 42 -1.96 21.69 -9.07
C THR A 42 -2.53 20.73 -10.11
N ALA A 43 -1.86 19.59 -10.33
CA ALA A 43 -2.32 18.54 -11.25
C ALA A 43 -3.69 17.97 -10.85
N THR A 44 -3.87 17.61 -9.57
CA THR A 44 -5.14 17.08 -9.08
C THR A 44 -6.25 18.13 -9.11
N HIS A 45 -5.94 19.40 -8.88
CA HIS A 45 -6.90 20.50 -9.05
C HIS A 45 -7.34 20.63 -10.51
N ALA A 46 -6.40 20.64 -11.46
CA ALA A 46 -6.71 20.73 -12.89
C ALA A 46 -7.51 19.53 -13.42
N ALA A 47 -7.29 18.34 -12.85
CA ALA A 47 -7.99 17.12 -13.27
C ALA A 47 -9.41 16.97 -12.70
N ARG A 48 -9.72 17.59 -11.56
CA ARG A 48 -11.05 17.50 -10.93
C ARG A 48 -11.99 18.57 -11.47
N ARG A 49 -13.23 18.17 -11.77
CA ARG A 49 -14.29 19.09 -12.18
C ARG A 49 -15.26 19.35 -11.02
N LYS A 50 -15.93 20.50 -11.04
CA LYS A 50 -16.91 20.89 -10.00
C LYS A 50 -18.13 19.95 -9.94
N ASP A 51 -18.44 19.27 -11.04
CA ASP A 51 -19.53 18.29 -11.15
C ASP A 51 -19.19 16.91 -10.56
N GLY A 52 -18.01 16.75 -9.96
CA GLY A 52 -17.54 15.48 -9.38
C GLY A 52 -16.92 14.51 -10.39
N THR A 53 -16.84 14.86 -11.68
CA THR A 53 -16.12 14.07 -12.68
C THR A 53 -14.62 14.38 -12.68
N VAL A 54 -13.84 13.49 -13.30
CA VAL A 54 -12.38 13.59 -13.37
C VAL A 54 -11.92 13.51 -14.83
N ASN A 55 -10.97 14.34 -15.22
CA ASN A 55 -10.38 14.32 -16.55
C ASN A 55 -9.30 13.22 -16.66
N ARG A 56 -9.73 11.98 -16.98
CA ARG A 56 -8.84 10.82 -17.16
C ARG A 56 -7.77 11.03 -18.22
N ARG A 57 -8.09 11.71 -19.32
CA ARG A 57 -7.13 12.00 -20.39
C ARG A 57 -5.98 12.87 -19.88
N LEU A 58 -6.31 13.92 -19.14
CA LEU A 58 -5.29 14.78 -18.51
C LEU A 58 -4.45 14.00 -17.50
N LEU A 59 -5.08 13.20 -16.63
CA LEU A 59 -4.36 12.37 -15.66
C LEU A 59 -3.39 11.38 -16.32
N ASN A 60 -3.85 10.68 -17.36
CA ASN A 60 -3.03 9.73 -18.09
C ASN A 60 -1.87 10.41 -18.83
N PHE A 61 -2.05 11.66 -19.27
CA PHE A 61 -1.01 12.44 -19.92
C PHE A 61 0.10 12.88 -18.95
N ILE A 62 -0.26 13.29 -17.73
CA ILE A 62 0.72 13.77 -16.74
C ILE A 62 1.39 12.65 -15.95
N GLN A 63 0.80 11.45 -15.93
CA GLN A 63 1.37 10.30 -15.23
C GLN A 63 2.48 9.69 -16.06
N PHE A 64 3.72 9.80 -15.57
CA PHE A 64 4.84 9.10 -16.17
C PHE A 64 4.75 7.61 -15.83
N ARG A 65 4.39 6.80 -16.84
CA ARG A 65 4.26 5.34 -16.75
C ARG A 65 5.53 4.66 -17.25
N VAL A 66 5.84 3.50 -16.68
CA VAL A 66 7.00 2.68 -17.05
C VAL A 66 6.59 1.26 -17.43
N PRO A 67 7.12 0.71 -18.52
CA PRO A 67 6.85 -0.67 -18.90
C PRO A 67 7.50 -1.65 -17.91
N PRO A 68 7.01 -2.90 -17.83
CA PRO A 68 7.71 -3.94 -17.10
C PRO A 68 9.07 -4.22 -17.78
N SER A 69 10.00 -4.78 -17.01
CA SER A 69 11.36 -5.06 -17.47
C SER A 69 11.86 -6.41 -16.96
N SER A 70 12.18 -7.28 -17.91
CA SER A 70 12.84 -8.58 -17.67
C SER A 70 14.32 -8.41 -17.29
N LYS A 71 14.95 -7.33 -17.76
CA LYS A 71 16.31 -6.94 -17.35
C LYS A 71 16.22 -6.28 -15.97
N PRO A 72 17.00 -6.73 -14.97
CA PRO A 72 16.89 -6.17 -13.62
C PRO A 72 17.24 -4.68 -13.59
N ILE A 73 16.25 -3.84 -13.27
CA ILE A 73 16.49 -2.43 -12.94
C ILE A 73 16.57 -2.37 -11.44
N ASN A 74 17.66 -1.80 -10.91
CA ASN A 74 17.84 -1.70 -9.47
C ASN A 74 17.77 -3.06 -8.75
N ARG A 75 18.24 -4.15 -9.39
CA ARG A 75 18.19 -5.54 -8.89
C ARG A 75 16.78 -6.11 -8.72
N VAL A 76 15.82 -5.60 -9.49
CA VAL A 76 14.43 -6.07 -9.48
C VAL A 76 13.95 -6.30 -10.91
N LYS A 77 13.47 -7.50 -11.20
CA LYS A 77 12.75 -7.84 -12.44
C LYS A 77 11.26 -7.56 -12.25
N THR A 78 10.58 -7.27 -13.34
CA THR A 78 9.15 -6.92 -13.32
C THR A 78 8.42 -7.49 -14.52
N TYR A 79 7.19 -7.93 -14.31
CA TYR A 79 6.26 -8.39 -15.35
C TYR A 79 4.81 -8.17 -14.91
N ASP A 80 3.90 -8.08 -15.87
CA ASP A 80 2.48 -7.80 -15.64
C ASP A 80 1.65 -9.08 -15.84
N VAL A 81 0.63 -9.27 -15.01
CA VAL A 81 -0.25 -10.45 -15.01
C VAL A 81 -1.69 -9.98 -15.04
N VAL A 82 -2.45 -10.46 -16.03
CA VAL A 82 -3.88 -10.18 -16.15
C VAL A 82 -4.67 -11.20 -15.35
N VAL A 83 -5.48 -10.71 -14.41
CA VAL A 83 -6.36 -11.53 -13.56
C VAL A 83 -7.72 -11.71 -14.23
N ASP A 84 -8.28 -10.62 -14.77
CA ASP A 84 -9.59 -10.64 -15.41
C ASP A 84 -9.62 -9.62 -16.56
N PRO A 85 -9.62 -10.10 -17.83
CA PRO A 85 -9.61 -9.22 -18.99
C PRO A 85 -10.92 -8.44 -19.17
N THR A 86 -12.04 -8.92 -18.64
CA THR A 86 -13.37 -8.29 -18.86
C THR A 86 -13.50 -6.93 -18.18
N ARG A 87 -12.74 -6.72 -17.10
CA ARG A 87 -12.69 -5.47 -16.34
C ARG A 87 -11.28 -4.85 -16.30
N ASN A 88 -10.36 -5.38 -17.11
CA ASN A 88 -8.95 -4.98 -17.14
C ASN A 88 -8.31 -5.00 -15.74
N LEU A 89 -8.55 -6.07 -14.96
CA LEU A 89 -7.90 -6.26 -13.67
C LEU A 89 -6.58 -6.97 -13.88
N TRP A 90 -5.49 -6.34 -13.45
CA TRP A 90 -4.14 -6.87 -13.55
C TRP A 90 -3.29 -6.41 -12.37
N PHE A 91 -2.12 -7.01 -12.23
CA PHE A 91 -1.11 -6.58 -11.27
C PHE A 91 0.30 -6.67 -11.86
N ARG A 92 1.21 -5.88 -11.30
CA ARG A 92 2.65 -5.98 -11.59
C ARG A 92 3.36 -6.76 -10.51
N VAL A 93 4.16 -7.75 -10.92
CA VAL A 93 5.06 -8.50 -10.02
C VAL A 93 6.43 -7.86 -10.02
N PHE A 94 7.02 -7.72 -8.84
CA PHE A 94 8.39 -7.25 -8.62
C PHE A 94 9.19 -8.35 -7.93
N VAL A 95 10.18 -8.90 -8.63
CA VAL A 95 11.00 -10.00 -8.15
C VAL A 95 12.42 -9.50 -7.87
N PRO A 96 12.88 -9.52 -6.60
CA PRO A 96 14.26 -9.17 -6.29
C PRO A 96 15.21 -10.24 -6.85
N THR A 97 16.35 -9.83 -7.41
CA THR A 97 17.33 -10.78 -7.98
C THR A 97 18.45 -11.15 -7.02
N GLN A 98 18.49 -10.54 -5.84
CA GLN A 98 19.46 -10.85 -4.79
C GLN A 98 18.69 -11.20 -3.54
N HIS A 99 18.68 -12.49 -3.22
CA HIS A 99 18.16 -13.06 -2.00
C HIS A 99 19.00 -14.29 -1.65
N SER A 100 19.11 -14.59 -0.37
CA SER A 100 19.81 -15.78 0.14
C SER A 100 18.85 -16.91 0.51
N SER A 101 17.54 -16.63 0.48
CA SER A 101 16.47 -17.54 0.88
C SER A 101 15.72 -18.02 -0.35
N ASP A 102 15.33 -19.30 -0.33
CA ASP A 102 14.36 -19.88 -1.27
C ASP A 102 12.90 -19.75 -0.75
N ASP A 103 12.71 -18.93 0.28
CA ASP A 103 11.44 -18.69 0.97
C ASP A 103 11.20 -17.17 1.08
N LEU A 104 10.80 -16.52 -0.01
CA LEU A 104 10.58 -15.08 -0.07
C LEU A 104 9.16 -14.73 0.36
N PRO A 105 8.97 -13.84 1.36
CA PRO A 105 7.64 -13.34 1.69
C PRO A 105 6.98 -12.63 0.50
N LEU A 106 5.65 -12.65 0.49
CA LEU A 106 4.83 -11.93 -0.47
C LEU A 106 4.26 -10.66 0.17
N ILE A 107 4.39 -9.53 -0.52
CA ILE A 107 3.61 -8.32 -0.22
C ILE A 107 2.63 -8.05 -1.35
N VAL A 108 1.33 -8.04 -1.03
CA VAL A 108 0.31 -7.51 -1.94
C VAL A 108 0.14 -6.02 -1.62
N PHE A 109 0.54 -5.18 -2.57
CA PHE A 109 0.57 -3.75 -2.43
C PHE A 109 -0.57 -3.07 -3.19
N PHE A 110 -1.26 -2.14 -2.51
CA PHE A 110 -2.31 -1.31 -3.07
C PHE A 110 -1.83 0.14 -3.12
N HIS A 111 -1.76 0.72 -4.30
CA HIS A 111 -1.31 2.11 -4.46
C HIS A 111 -2.30 3.10 -3.86
N GLY A 112 -1.80 4.25 -3.40
CA GLY A 112 -2.60 5.40 -3.00
C GLY A 112 -3.14 6.20 -4.19
N GLY A 113 -3.54 7.44 -3.94
CA GLY A 113 -4.17 8.29 -4.96
C GLY A 113 -5.65 8.55 -4.71
N ALA A 114 -6.10 8.55 -3.46
CA ALA A 114 -7.47 8.90 -3.07
C ALA A 114 -8.57 8.11 -3.82
N PHE A 115 -8.29 6.86 -4.21
CA PHE A 115 -9.13 6.00 -5.06
C PHE A 115 -9.34 6.50 -6.50
N VAL A 116 -8.73 7.63 -6.86
CA VAL A 116 -8.94 8.33 -8.13
C VAL A 116 -7.68 8.33 -9.00
N TYR A 117 -6.50 8.26 -8.42
CA TYR A 117 -5.24 8.51 -9.14
C TYR A 117 -4.33 7.28 -9.14
N PHE A 118 -3.42 7.29 -10.10
CA PHE A 118 -2.29 6.36 -10.22
C PHE A 118 -2.66 4.91 -10.58
N ALA A 119 -1.61 4.10 -10.77
CA ALA A 119 -1.63 2.69 -11.18
C ALA A 119 -0.25 2.07 -10.84
N PRO A 120 -0.11 0.73 -10.84
CA PRO A 120 1.17 0.05 -10.56
C PRO A 120 2.33 0.44 -11.49
N ASP A 121 2.02 0.80 -12.73
CA ASP A 121 3.00 1.20 -13.74
C ASP A 121 3.38 2.68 -13.67
N VAL A 122 2.79 3.48 -12.78
CA VAL A 122 3.21 4.86 -12.56
C VAL A 122 4.55 4.88 -11.83
N LYS A 123 5.53 5.64 -12.35
CA LYS A 123 6.93 5.66 -11.91
C LYS A 123 7.12 5.76 -10.40
N VAL A 124 6.33 6.57 -9.70
CA VAL A 124 6.46 6.74 -8.25
C VAL A 124 6.12 5.45 -7.49
N TYR A 125 5.13 4.70 -7.95
CA TYR A 125 4.72 3.43 -7.37
C TYR A 125 5.63 2.29 -7.84
N ASP A 126 6.04 2.26 -9.11
CA ASP A 126 7.05 1.31 -9.60
C ASP A 126 8.37 1.45 -8.82
N ASP A 127 8.88 2.67 -8.62
CA ASP A 127 10.09 2.92 -7.83
C ASP A 127 9.96 2.47 -6.37
N MET A 128 8.80 2.74 -5.76
CA MET A 128 8.53 2.37 -4.38
C MET A 128 8.44 0.85 -4.24
N CYS A 129 7.75 0.14 -5.13
CA CYS A 129 7.66 -1.32 -5.15
C CYS A 129 9.02 -1.97 -5.42
N ARG A 130 9.82 -1.45 -6.37
CA ARG A 130 11.22 -1.88 -6.57
C ARG A 130 12.06 -1.68 -5.32
N ARG A 131 11.92 -0.54 -4.65
CA ARG A 131 12.64 -0.26 -3.41
C ARG A 131 12.26 -1.26 -2.31
N MET A 132 10.97 -1.52 -2.15
CA MET A 132 10.44 -2.47 -1.17
C MET A 132 10.94 -3.89 -1.44
N ALA A 133 10.76 -4.39 -2.67
CA ALA A 133 11.23 -5.71 -3.09
C ALA A 133 12.72 -5.93 -2.81
N ARG A 134 13.57 -4.97 -3.21
CA ARG A 134 15.01 -5.04 -2.99
C ARG A 134 15.41 -4.92 -1.52
N LYS A 135 14.80 -4.00 -0.76
CA LYS A 135 15.25 -3.68 0.60
C LYS A 135 14.81 -4.71 1.62
N LEU A 136 13.66 -5.32 1.40
CA LEU A 136 13.09 -6.33 2.29
C LEU A 136 13.36 -7.76 1.81
N ALA A 137 13.92 -7.94 0.60
CA ALA A 137 14.06 -9.24 -0.05
C ALA A 137 12.70 -9.99 -0.11
N VAL A 138 11.70 -9.33 -0.70
CA VAL A 138 10.32 -9.83 -0.81
C VAL A 138 9.85 -9.75 -2.26
N VAL A 139 8.92 -10.62 -2.64
CA VAL A 139 8.14 -10.47 -3.86
C VAL A 139 7.03 -9.45 -3.61
N VAL A 140 6.85 -8.47 -4.49
CA VAL A 140 5.75 -7.51 -4.39
C VAL A 140 4.78 -7.72 -5.56
N VAL A 141 3.50 -7.80 -5.26
CA VAL A 141 2.40 -7.78 -6.23
C VAL A 141 1.66 -6.46 -6.08
N SER A 142 1.78 -5.55 -7.04
CA SER A 142 1.12 -4.25 -7.03
C SER A 142 -0.13 -4.27 -7.89
N VAL A 143 -1.30 -4.08 -7.29
CA VAL A 143 -2.61 -4.28 -7.94
C VAL A 143 -3.11 -3.03 -8.65
N ASP A 144 -3.57 -3.15 -9.91
CA ASP A 144 -4.26 -2.09 -10.65
C ASP A 144 -5.78 -2.20 -10.44
N TYR A 145 -6.24 -1.68 -9.31
CA TYR A 145 -7.67 -1.69 -8.97
C TYR A 145 -8.42 -0.55 -9.67
N ARG A 146 -9.71 -0.75 -9.99
CA ARG A 146 -10.50 0.24 -10.74
C ARG A 146 -10.75 1.53 -9.95
N LEU A 147 -10.67 2.68 -10.62
CA LEU A 147 -10.67 3.99 -9.96
C LEU A 147 -12.06 4.67 -9.94
N ALA A 148 -12.34 5.41 -8.87
CA ALA A 148 -13.46 6.33 -8.77
C ALA A 148 -13.16 7.62 -9.55
N PRO A 149 -14.16 8.31 -10.14
CA PRO A 149 -15.59 8.17 -9.88
C PRO A 149 -16.36 7.15 -10.74
N GLU A 150 -15.74 6.60 -11.79
CA GLU A 150 -16.37 5.65 -12.72
C GLU A 150 -16.74 4.35 -12.04
N TYR A 151 -15.87 3.89 -11.14
CA TYR A 151 -16.10 2.72 -10.29
C TYR A 151 -16.09 3.16 -8.84
N ARG A 152 -17.27 3.18 -8.21
CA ARG A 152 -17.42 3.59 -6.80
C ARG A 152 -17.27 2.41 -5.87
N TYR A 153 -17.16 2.69 -4.57
CA TYR A 153 -17.21 1.67 -3.52
C TYR A 153 -18.39 0.69 -3.76
N PRO A 154 -18.19 -0.64 -3.58
CA PRO A 154 -17.01 -1.34 -3.05
C PRO A 154 -16.05 -1.91 -4.12
N VAL A 155 -16.06 -1.36 -5.33
CA VAL A 155 -15.36 -1.99 -6.48
C VAL A 155 -13.86 -2.19 -6.25
N GLN A 156 -13.17 -1.19 -5.69
CA GLN A 156 -11.73 -1.25 -5.41
C GLN A 156 -11.37 -2.41 -4.49
N HIS A 157 -12.16 -2.56 -3.41
CA HIS A 157 -11.99 -3.61 -2.41
C HIS A 157 -12.27 -4.98 -3.02
N ASN A 158 -13.28 -5.10 -3.88
CA ASN A 158 -13.58 -6.33 -4.60
C ASN A 158 -12.46 -6.72 -5.55
N ASP A 159 -11.94 -5.78 -6.36
CA ASP A 159 -10.81 -6.02 -7.26
C ASP A 159 -9.60 -6.56 -6.51
N CYS A 160 -9.23 -5.91 -5.41
CA CYS A 160 -8.08 -6.31 -4.59
C CYS A 160 -8.28 -7.67 -3.91
N PHE A 161 -9.49 -7.95 -3.44
CA PHE A 161 -9.83 -9.24 -2.85
C PHE A 161 -9.86 -10.37 -3.90
N ASP A 162 -10.30 -10.08 -5.13
CA ASP A 162 -10.27 -11.05 -6.23
C ASP A 162 -8.83 -11.37 -6.66
N VAL A 163 -7.92 -10.38 -6.64
CA VAL A 163 -6.49 -10.66 -6.82
C VAL A 163 -5.97 -11.59 -5.72
N MET A 164 -6.38 -11.41 -4.46
CA MET A 164 -5.98 -12.34 -3.41
C MET A 164 -6.46 -13.77 -3.65
N LYS A 165 -7.71 -13.95 -4.12
CA LYS A 165 -8.22 -15.28 -4.52
C LYS A 165 -7.43 -15.86 -5.69
N PHE A 166 -7.09 -15.03 -6.67
CA PHE A 166 -6.29 -15.43 -7.81
C PHE A 166 -4.89 -15.93 -7.38
N LEU A 167 -4.29 -15.29 -6.38
CA LEU A 167 -2.97 -15.69 -5.86
C LEU A 167 -3.02 -16.94 -4.95
N ASP A 168 -4.17 -17.23 -4.34
CA ASP A 168 -4.39 -18.43 -3.50
C ASP A 168 -4.59 -19.70 -4.33
N ASP A 169 -5.02 -19.56 -5.58
CA ASP A 169 -5.16 -20.65 -6.52
C ASP A 169 -3.79 -21.23 -6.93
N GLU A 170 -3.63 -22.55 -6.78
CA GLU A 170 -2.35 -23.25 -7.00
C GLU A 170 -1.83 -23.10 -8.42
N GLU A 171 -2.70 -23.24 -9.42
CA GLU A 171 -2.31 -23.16 -10.82
C GLU A 171 -1.81 -21.75 -11.15
N ASN A 172 -2.55 -20.73 -10.71
CA ASN A 172 -2.16 -19.34 -10.91
C ASN A 172 -0.87 -18.98 -10.16
N LYS A 173 -0.70 -19.45 -8.92
CA LYS A 173 0.54 -19.26 -8.15
C LYS A 173 1.75 -19.85 -8.89
N LEU A 174 1.68 -21.12 -9.29
CA LEU A 174 2.78 -21.80 -10.01
C LEU A 174 3.11 -21.13 -11.35
N LYS A 175 2.09 -20.61 -12.03
CA LYS A 175 2.25 -20.00 -13.35
C LYS A 175 2.82 -18.58 -13.28
N TRP A 176 2.40 -17.78 -12.29
CA TRP A 176 2.58 -16.33 -12.32
C TRP A 176 3.50 -15.79 -11.23
N LEU A 177 3.81 -16.56 -10.19
CA LEU A 177 4.75 -16.15 -9.15
C LEU A 177 6.07 -16.93 -9.26
N PRO A 178 7.20 -16.38 -8.78
CA PRO A 178 8.45 -17.10 -8.78
C PRO A 178 8.37 -18.30 -7.82
N GLU A 179 9.05 -19.40 -8.17
CA GLU A 179 9.00 -20.68 -7.43
C GLU A 179 9.35 -20.54 -5.94
N ASN A 180 10.24 -19.60 -5.61
CA ASN A 180 10.71 -19.34 -4.26
C ASN A 180 9.83 -18.38 -3.45
N VAL A 181 8.61 -18.06 -3.91
CA VAL A 181 7.68 -17.24 -3.13
C VAL A 181 6.97 -18.08 -2.07
N ASN A 182 6.89 -17.54 -0.85
CA ASN A 182 6.11 -18.08 0.24
C ASN A 182 4.82 -17.30 0.43
N ILE A 183 3.73 -17.76 -0.20
CA ILE A 183 2.42 -17.13 -0.05
C ILE A 183 1.77 -17.37 1.32
N SER A 184 2.28 -18.32 2.11
CA SER A 184 1.88 -18.49 3.52
C SER A 184 2.52 -17.43 4.43
N SER A 185 3.48 -16.66 3.92
CA SER A 185 4.02 -15.45 4.54
C SER A 185 3.61 -14.22 3.71
N CYS A 186 2.30 -13.96 3.65
CA CYS A 186 1.72 -12.86 2.88
C CYS A 186 1.38 -11.65 3.78
N PHE A 187 1.74 -10.45 3.32
CA PHE A 187 1.44 -9.18 3.96
C PHE A 187 0.66 -8.27 3.02
N LEU A 188 -0.34 -7.56 3.55
CA LEU A 188 -1.07 -6.53 2.81
C LEU A 188 -0.51 -5.16 3.16
N ALA A 189 -0.19 -4.37 2.14
CA ALA A 189 0.37 -3.04 2.33
C ALA A 189 -0.27 -2.02 1.38
N GLY A 190 -0.27 -0.75 1.77
CA GLY A 190 -0.73 0.34 0.92
C GLY A 190 -0.56 1.70 1.58
N ASP A 191 -0.44 2.75 0.77
CA ASP A 191 -0.39 4.13 1.24
C ASP A 191 -1.71 4.85 0.94
N SER A 192 -2.08 5.83 1.76
CA SER A 192 -3.28 6.65 1.54
C SER A 192 -4.53 5.77 1.33
N ALA A 193 -5.24 5.90 0.20
CA ALA A 193 -6.37 5.05 -0.17
C ALA A 193 -6.02 3.56 -0.21
N GLY A 194 -4.80 3.20 -0.64
CA GLY A 194 -4.31 1.83 -0.63
C GLY A 194 -4.20 1.24 0.78
N GLY A 195 -3.90 2.06 1.79
CA GLY A 195 -3.92 1.64 3.19
C GLY A 195 -5.33 1.33 3.69
N ASN A 196 -6.33 2.11 3.26
CA ASN A 196 -7.73 1.80 3.52
C ASN A 196 -8.14 0.47 2.87
N ILE A 197 -7.75 0.25 1.61
CA ILE A 197 -8.00 -1.01 0.91
C ILE A 197 -7.34 -2.17 1.66
N ALA A 198 -6.06 -2.04 2.03
CA ALA A 198 -5.32 -3.05 2.77
C ALA A 198 -6.05 -3.48 4.04
N HIS A 199 -6.55 -2.52 4.83
CA HIS A 199 -7.31 -2.78 6.04
C HIS A 199 -8.59 -3.59 5.78
N HIS A 200 -9.45 -3.12 4.87
CA HIS A 200 -10.72 -3.78 4.60
C HIS A 200 -10.56 -5.14 3.92
N VAL A 201 -9.56 -5.29 3.05
CA VAL A 201 -9.21 -6.56 2.41
C VAL A 201 -8.65 -7.53 3.46
N ALA A 202 -7.81 -7.07 4.39
CA ALA A 202 -7.33 -7.90 5.50
C ALA A 202 -8.49 -8.40 6.38
N GLN A 203 -9.41 -7.52 6.75
CA GLN A 203 -10.60 -7.91 7.53
C GLN A 203 -11.41 -8.98 6.81
N ARG A 204 -11.76 -8.74 5.54
CA ARG A 204 -12.50 -9.70 4.72
C ARG A 204 -11.74 -11.01 4.54
N ALA A 205 -10.42 -10.95 4.48
CA ALA A 205 -9.56 -12.12 4.36
C ALA A 205 -9.60 -12.99 5.62
N CYS A 206 -9.66 -12.39 6.81
CA CYS A 206 -9.84 -13.13 8.07
C CYS A 206 -11.20 -13.84 8.17
N GLU A 207 -12.22 -13.30 7.51
CA GLU A 207 -13.57 -13.87 7.45
C GLU A 207 -13.71 -14.93 6.34
N SER A 208 -12.70 -15.10 5.49
CA SER A 208 -12.72 -15.99 4.32
C SER A 208 -11.74 -17.15 4.48
N SER A 209 -12.06 -18.29 3.88
CA SER A 209 -11.14 -19.43 3.85
C SER A 209 -10.22 -19.37 2.63
N PHE A 210 -8.94 -19.06 2.86
CA PHE A 210 -7.88 -19.25 1.88
C PHE A 210 -7.22 -20.62 2.06
N ARG A 211 -6.78 -21.24 0.97
CA ARG A 211 -6.18 -22.58 0.98
C ARG A 211 -4.71 -22.52 1.40
N GLN A 212 -3.97 -21.53 0.90
CA GLN A 212 -2.54 -21.37 1.08
C GLN A 212 -2.17 -20.01 1.65
N LEU A 213 -2.87 -18.96 1.21
CA LEU A 213 -2.55 -17.59 1.55
C LEU A 213 -2.89 -17.31 3.01
N LYS A 214 -1.86 -17.00 3.82
CA LYS A 214 -2.05 -16.54 5.21
C LYS A 214 -1.63 -15.09 5.31
N VAL A 215 -2.59 -14.24 5.66
CA VAL A 215 -2.36 -12.81 5.86
C VAL A 215 -1.86 -12.57 7.27
N HIS A 216 -0.62 -12.09 7.39
CA HIS A 216 -0.06 -11.64 8.66
C HIS A 216 -0.48 -10.19 8.93
N GLN A 217 -1.12 -9.96 10.08
CA GLN A 217 -1.37 -8.61 10.57
C GLN A 217 -0.22 -8.22 11.49
N SER A 218 0.46 -7.10 11.19
CA SER A 218 1.41 -6.49 12.11
C SER A 218 0.62 -5.79 13.22
N LEU A 219 0.32 -6.51 14.30
CA LEU A 219 -0.20 -5.94 15.54
C LEU A 219 0.97 -5.76 16.49
N ASP A 220 1.76 -4.70 16.26
CA ASP A 220 2.74 -4.16 17.20
C ASP A 220 2.48 -2.66 17.41
#